data_AF-E4RV69-F1
#
_entry.id   AF-E4RV69-F1
#
_cell.length_a   1.000
_cell.length_b   1.000
_cell.length_c   1.000
_cell.angle_alpha   90.00
_cell.angle_beta   90.00
_cell.angle_gamma   90.00
#
_symmetry.space_group_name_H-M   'P 1'
#
loop_
_entity.id
_entity.type
_entity.pdbx_description
1 polymer ?
#
loop_
_entity_poly.entity_id
_entity_poly.type
_entity_poly.pdbx_seq_one_letter_code
_entity_poly.pdbx_strand_id
1 'polypeptide(L)' 'MSCSKRSYSSEELALTALLEVRGRFENNQAVTVYQCEDCGLWHLTSKGNLHPALKRFLDTGQARKQLEAEYWERKLR' A
#
# COMPACT_ATOMS: atom_id res chain seq x y z
N MET A 1 -3.61 -21.50 10.64
CA MET A 1 -3.73 -20.17 11.29
C MET A 1 -4.14 -19.19 10.20
N SER A 2 -5.36 -18.64 10.25
CA SER A 2 -5.81 -17.66 9.25
C SER A 2 -5.18 -16.32 9.58
N CYS A 3 -4.32 -15.81 8.70
CA CYS A 3 -3.87 -14.42 8.81
C CYS A 3 -5.10 -13.52 8.58
N SER A 4 -5.79 -13.11 9.64
CA SER A 4 -7.01 -12.27 9.58
C SER A 4 -6.72 -10.82 9.14
N LYS A 5 -5.48 -10.52 8.74
CA LYS A 5 -5.07 -9.22 8.20
C LYS A 5 -5.18 -9.26 6.69
N ARG A 6 -5.41 -8.10 6.08
CA ARG A 6 -5.35 -7.97 4.61
C ARG A 6 -4.01 -8.52 4.11
N SER A 7 -4.10 -9.42 3.13
CA SER A 7 -3.01 -10.15 2.53
C SER A 7 -3.04 -9.98 1.02
N TYR A 8 -1.88 -9.93 0.40
CA TYR A 8 -1.72 -9.75 -1.04
C TYR A 8 -0.86 -10.87 -1.62
N SER A 9 -1.16 -11.28 -2.85
CA SER A 9 -0.47 -12.40 -3.51
C SER A 9 0.90 -12.03 -4.07
N SER A 10 1.18 -10.74 -4.30
CA SER A 10 2.49 -10.25 -4.72
C SER A 10 2.90 -8.99 -3.95
N GLU A 11 4.21 -8.73 -3.96
CA GLU A 11 4.78 -7.51 -3.40
C GLU A 11 4.20 -6.27 -4.07
N GLU A 12 4.03 -6.26 -5.40
CA GLU A 12 3.50 -5.08 -6.11
C GLU A 12 2.06 -4.77 -5.71
N LEU A 13 1.23 -5.79 -5.51
CA LEU A 13 -0.14 -5.62 -5.04
C LEU A 13 -0.16 -5.06 -3.61
N ALA A 14 0.72 -5.56 -2.74
CA ALA A 14 0.87 -5.05 -1.39
C ALA A 14 1.35 -3.59 -1.39
N LEU A 15 2.32 -3.24 -2.24
CA LEU A 15 2.84 -1.89 -2.38
C LEU A 15 1.78 -0.93 -2.93
N THR A 16 1.03 -1.34 -3.95
CA THR A 16 -0.08 -0.55 -4.49
C THR A 16 -1.10 -0.26 -3.40
N ALA A 17 -1.47 -1.28 -2.64
CA ALA A 17 -2.37 -1.11 -1.51
C ALA A 17 -1.76 -0.24 -0.39
N LEU A 18 -0.46 -0.33 -0.13
CA LEU A 18 0.23 0.54 0.82
C LEU A 18 0.06 2.02 0.43
N LEU A 19 0.29 2.34 -0.84
CA LEU A 19 0.15 3.69 -1.39
C LEU A 19 -1.31 4.16 -1.32
N GLU A 20 -2.26 3.35 -1.79
CA GLU A 20 -3.70 3.65 -1.75
C GLU A 20 -4.16 3.97 -0.32
N VAL A 21 -3.83 3.10 0.63
CA VAL A 21 -4.31 3.24 2.01
C VAL A 21 -3.61 4.43 2.69
N ARG A 22 -2.36 4.73 2.34
CA ARG A 22 -1.67 5.95 2.84
C ARG A 22 -2.26 7.22 2.26
N GLY A 23 -2.64 7.23 0.98
CA GLY A 23 -3.30 8.36 0.34
C GLY A 23 -4.74 8.56 0.82
N ARG A 24 -5.45 7.47 1.14
CA ARG A 24 -6.87 7.51 1.55
C ARG A 24 -7.07 7.74 3.05
N PHE A 25 -6.17 7.23 3.89
CA PHE A 25 -6.29 7.32 5.34
C PHE A 25 -5.05 7.97 5.95
N GLU A 26 -5.16 9.23 6.34
CA GLU A 26 -4.06 10.00 6.95
C GLU A 26 -3.52 9.32 8.23
N ASN A 27 -4.38 8.63 8.97
CA ASN A 27 -4.03 7.92 10.21
C ASN A 27 -3.37 6.55 9.99
N ASN A 28 -3.21 6.07 8.75
CA ASN A 28 -2.60 4.77 8.51
C ASN A 28 -1.08 4.83 8.75
N GLN A 29 -0.58 4.07 9.71
CA GLN A 29 0.84 4.04 10.08
C GLN A 29 1.70 3.05 9.27
N ALA A 30 1.13 2.34 8.29
CA ALA A 30 1.91 1.41 7.47
C ALA A 30 3.00 2.15 6.69
N VAL A 31 4.24 1.65 6.77
CA VAL A 31 5.44 2.25 6.16
C VAL A 31 6.08 1.36 5.11
N THR A 32 5.84 0.04 5.16
CA THR A 32 6.39 -0.92 4.22
C THR A 32 5.53 -2.18 4.14
N VAL A 33 5.93 -3.12 3.28
CA VAL A 33 5.32 -4.43 3.12
C VAL A 33 6.32 -5.53 3.46
N TYR A 34 5.83 -6.69 3.87
CA TYR A 34 6.64 -7.87 4.13
C TYR A 34 5.91 -9.14 3.74
N GLN A 35 6.64 -10.17 3.34
CA GLN A 35 6.09 -11.51 3.13
C GLN A 35 6.03 -12.26 4.46
N CYS A 36 4.86 -12.78 4.82
CA CYS A 36 4.69 -13.55 6.03
C CYS A 36 5.14 -15.00 5.80
N GLU A 37 5.98 -15.51 6.69
CA GLU A 37 6.53 -16.87 6.62
C GLU A 37 5.46 -17.94 6.89
N ASP A 38 4.41 -17.62 7.66
CA ASP A 38 3.35 -18.57 8.00
C ASP A 38 2.35 -18.80 6.85
N CYS A 39 2.04 -17.76 6.08
CA CYS A 39 1.01 -17.82 5.02
C CYS A 39 1.57 -17.63 3.60
N GLY A 40 2.82 -17.22 3.46
CA GLY A 40 3.46 -16.93 2.17
C GLY A 40 2.95 -15.68 1.46
N LEU A 41 2.02 -14.94 2.06
CA LEU A 41 1.39 -13.75 1.48
C LEU A 41 2.05 -12.47 1.99
N TRP A 42 1.84 -11.39 1.23
CA TRP A 42 2.36 -10.07 1.52
C TRP A 42 1.42 -9.26 2.41
N HIS A 43 1.97 -8.58 3.40
CA HIS A 43 1.24 -7.80 4.38
C HIS A 43 1.83 -6.41 4.57
N LEU A 44 0.97 -5.45 4.90
CA LEU A 44 1.37 -4.10 5.29
C LEU A 44 1.89 -4.11 6.73
N THR A 45 2.96 -3.37 6.99
CA THR A 45 3.51 -3.20 8.34
C THR A 45 3.89 -1.75 8.60
N SER A 46 3.65 -1.30 9.83
CA SER A 46 4.15 -0.03 10.36
C SER A 46 5.56 -0.13 10.94
N LYS A 47 6.09 -1.35 11.06
CA LYS A 47 7.42 -1.62 11.59
C LYS A 47 8.42 -1.73 10.45
N GLY A 48 9.53 -0.99 10.55
CA GLY A 48 10.64 -1.04 9.61
C GLY A 48 10.93 0.30 8.96
N ASN A 49 11.76 0.26 7.92
CA ASN A 49 12.11 1.45 7.14
C ASN A 49 11.00 1.81 6.17
N LEU A 50 10.81 3.11 5.93
CA LEU A 50 9.89 3.63 4.93
C LEU A 50 10.28 3.09 3.55
N HIS A 51 9.36 2.38 2.89
CA HIS A 51 9.64 1.80 1.58
C HIS A 51 9.99 2.91 0.58
N PRO A 52 11.03 2.76 -0.27
CA PRO A 52 11.45 3.80 -1.21
C PRO A 52 10.32 4.29 -2.14
N ALA A 53 9.42 3.38 -2.55
CA ALA A 53 8.24 3.75 -3.34
C ALA A 53 7.27 4.66 -2.55
N LEU A 54 7.04 4.34 -1.28
CA LEU A 54 6.20 5.16 -0.40
C LEU A 54 6.85 6.51 -0.10
N LYS A 55 8.18 6.53 0.10
CA LYS A 55 8.94 7.77 0.26
C LYS A 55 8.79 8.66 -0.95
N ARG A 56 9.02 8.14 -2.16
CA ARG A 56 8.85 8.89 -3.42
C ARG A 56 7.41 9.39 -3.57
N PHE A 57 6.41 8.57 -3.24
CA PHE A 57 5.00 8.93 -3.31
C PHE A 57 4.65 10.11 -2.40
N LEU A 58 5.20 10.14 -1.17
CA LEU A 58 5.05 11.25 -0.23
C LEU A 58 5.84 12.50 -0.68
N ASP A 59 7.10 12.32 -1.10
CA ASP A 59 8.01 13.42 -1.46
C ASP A 59 7.58 14.14 -2.75
N THR A 60 7.05 13.41 -3.72
CA THR A 60 6.71 13.97 -5.05
C THR A 60 5.27 14.48 -5.16
N GLY A 61 4.44 14.27 -4.15
CA GLY A 61 3.00 14.53 -4.23
C GLY A 61 2.28 13.69 -5.31
N GLN A 62 2.93 12.64 -5.85
CA GLN A 62 2.36 11.72 -6.83
C GLN A 62 1.09 11.05 -6.32
N ALA A 63 0.92 10.97 -5.00
CA ALA A 63 -0.34 10.62 -4.34
C ALA A 63 -1.56 11.27 -4.96
N ARG A 64 -1.47 12.56 -5.25
CA ARG A 64 -2.60 13.31 -5.80
C ARG A 64 -2.91 12.90 -7.24
N LYS A 65 -1.88 12.66 -8.07
CA LYS A 65 -2.04 12.23 -9.47
C LYS A 65 -2.57 10.81 -9.57
N GLN A 66 -2.14 9.93 -8.67
CA GLN A 66 -2.53 8.52 -8.67
C GLN A 66 -3.96 8.35 -8.18
N LEU A 67 -4.36 9.06 -7.11
CA LEU A 67 -5.75 9.16 -6.68
C LEU A 67 -6.66 9.74 -7.77
N GLU A 68 -6.18 10.74 -8.51
CA GLU A 68 -6.92 11.33 -9.63
C GLU A 68 -7.10 10.31 -10.77
N ALA A 69 -6.05 9.58 -11.16
CA ALA A 69 -6.16 8.51 -12.15
C ALA A 69 -7.13 7.40 -11.71
N GLU A 70 -7.01 6.91 -10.48
CA GLU A 70 -7.93 5.90 -9.92
C GLU A 70 -9.38 6.41 -9.82
N TYR A 71 -9.57 7.68 -9.50
CA TYR A 71 -10.89 8.33 -9.49
C TYR A 71 -11.51 8.33 -10.89
N TRP A 72 -10.74 8.69 -11.93
CA TRP A 72 -11.22 8.68 -13.31
C TRP A 72 -11.49 7.26 -13.82
N GLU A 73 -10.63 6.28 -13.50
CA GLU A 73 -10.85 4.87 -13.83
C GLU A 73 -12.13 4.31 -13.19
N ARG A 74 -12.40 4.65 -11.92
CA ARG A 74 -13.67 4.27 -11.26
C ARG A 74 -14.90 4.96 -11.83
N LYS A 75 -14.75 6.18 -12.34
CA LYS A 75 -15.84 6.99 -12.88
C LYS A 75 -16.19 6.63 -14.34
N LEU A 76 -15.21 6.09 -15.08
CA LEU A 76 -15.36 5.64 -16.47
C LEU A 76 -15.81 4.17 -16.59
N ARG A 77 -15.92 3.47 -15.46
CA ARG A 77 -16.51 2.13 -15.37
C ARG A 77 -18.00 2.21 -15.05
#